data_AF-A0A7R9A576-F1
#
_entry.id   AF-A0A7R9A576-F1
#
_cell.length_a   1.000
_cell.length_b   1.000
_cell.length_c   1.000
_cell.angle_alpha   90.00
_cell.angle_beta   90.00
_cell.angle_gamma   90.00
#
_symmetry.space_group_name_H-M   'P 1'
#
loop_
_entity.id
_entity.type
_entity.pdbx_description
1 polymer ?
#
loop_
_entity_poly.entity_id
_entity_poly.type
_entity_poly.pdbx_seq_one_letter_code
_entity_poly.pdbx_strand_id
1 'polypeptide(L)'
;MEAVNTLMNALCSLLGFPSVTIQYLLSYLFVPVSLAMGVSWEESRKVGELVAVKTFFDEFIAYHQLGEMKRRGLLSNRSVSIATYALCGFSNLASLGMMVAMLAALMPHRRHVTSKLAFRSFVAGSMACFLTASVAGGSALFKVLSLFFVFLFTVLTL
;
A
#
# COMPACT_ATOMS: atom_id res chain seq x y z
N MET A 1 -2.21 -15.22 7.04
CA MET A 1 -1.59 -14.07 7.74
C MET A 1 -1.12 -14.48 9.13
N GLU A 2 -1.94 -15.18 9.92
CA GLU A 2 -1.51 -15.78 11.20
C GLU A 2 -0.27 -16.64 11.04
N ALA A 3 -0.26 -17.65 10.15
CA ALA A 3 0.91 -18.54 9.98
C ALA A 3 2.24 -17.80 9.73
N VAL A 4 2.22 -16.70 8.95
CA VAL A 4 3.41 -15.87 8.69
C VAL A 4 3.82 -15.08 9.94
N ASN A 5 2.85 -14.54 10.67
CA ASN A 5 3.10 -13.85 11.93
C ASN A 5 3.58 -14.82 13.02
N THR A 6 3.05 -16.04 13.09
CA THR A 6 3.50 -17.07 14.02
C THR A 6 4.94 -17.49 13.70
N LEU A 7 5.27 -17.66 12.41
CA LEU A 7 6.63 -17.95 11.97
C LEU A 7 7.59 -16.81 12.30
N MET A 8 7.22 -15.55 12.01
CA MET A 8 8.05 -14.39 12.36
C MET A 8 8.23 -14.27 13.87
N ASN A 9 7.16 -14.43 14.65
CA ASN A 9 7.25 -14.37 16.11
C ASN A 9 8.16 -15.47 16.67
N ALA A 10 8.17 -16.67 16.06
CA ALA A 10 9.08 -17.74 16.44
C ALA A 10 10.55 -17.44 16.09
N LEU A 11 10.81 -16.77 14.96
CA LEU A 11 12.16 -16.33 14.58
C LEU A 11 12.65 -15.16 15.45
N CYS A 12 11.77 -14.19 15.73
CA CYS A 12 12.07 -13.04 16.57
C CYS A 12 12.30 -13.43 18.03
N SER A 13 11.54 -14.39 18.56
CA SER A 13 11.77 -14.92 19.91
C SER A 13 13.12 -15.65 20.01
N LEU A 14 13.56 -16.33 18.94
CA LEU A 14 14.89 -16.94 18.86
C LEU A 14 16.03 -15.92 18.91
N LEU A 15 15.78 -14.71 18.42
CA LEU A 15 16.74 -13.59 18.36
C LEU A 15 16.61 -12.64 19.57
N GLY A 16 15.75 -12.93 20.54
CA GLY A 16 15.58 -12.12 21.75
C GLY A 16 14.79 -10.80 21.55
N PHE A 17 14.12 -10.63 20.42
CA PHE A 17 13.27 -9.47 20.17
C PHE A 17 11.82 -9.74 20.60
N PRO A 18 11.07 -8.72 21.07
CA PRO A 18 9.64 -8.85 21.35
C PRO A 18 8.87 -9.25 20.08
N SER A 19 7.64 -9.74 20.22
CA SER A 19 6.77 -10.20 19.12
C SER A 19 6.53 -9.12 18.08
N VAL A 20 7.36 -9.09 17.02
CA VAL A 20 7.23 -8.19 15.88
C VAL A 20 6.46 -8.89 14.77
N THR A 21 5.38 -8.28 14.34
CA THR A 21 4.62 -8.76 13.18
C THR A 21 5.22 -8.26 11.88
N ILE A 22 5.02 -8.99 10.78
CA ILE A 22 5.53 -8.57 9.47
C ILE A 22 4.89 -7.26 9.01
N GLN A 23 3.62 -7.02 9.38
CA GLN A 23 2.93 -5.77 9.11
C GLN A 23 3.62 -4.60 9.82
N TYR A 24 4.04 -4.81 11.08
CA TYR A 24 4.76 -3.80 11.85
C TYR A 24 6.08 -3.44 11.20
N LEU A 25 6.86 -4.42 10.72
CA LEU A 25 8.13 -4.17 10.04
C LEU A 25 7.93 -3.43 8.71
N LEU A 26 6.99 -3.91 7.88
CA LEU A 26 6.68 -3.31 6.58
C LEU A 26 6.08 -1.90 6.71
N SER A 27 5.40 -1.60 7.82
CA SER A 27 4.83 -0.26 8.06
C SER A 27 5.88 0.84 8.04
N TYR A 28 7.11 0.58 8.49
CA TYR A 28 8.19 1.58 8.50
C TYR A 28 8.55 2.07 7.11
N LEU A 29 8.40 1.23 6.07
CA LEU A 29 8.61 1.63 4.67
C LEU A 29 7.53 2.61 4.19
N PHE A 30 6.31 2.51 4.73
CA PHE A 30 5.15 3.29 4.31
C PHE A 30 4.80 4.47 5.22
N VAL A 31 5.46 4.63 6.37
CA VAL A 31 5.37 5.85 7.19
C VAL A 31 5.61 7.13 6.36
N PRO A 32 6.69 7.26 5.56
CA PRO A 32 6.90 8.47 4.75
C PRO A 32 5.77 8.70 3.73
N VAL A 33 5.20 7.61 3.18
CA VAL A 33 4.05 7.69 2.26
C VAL A 33 2.81 8.20 2.99
N SER A 34 2.51 7.68 4.18
CA SER A 34 1.39 8.13 5.03
C SER A 34 1.49 9.61 5.39
N LEU A 35 2.69 10.07 5.74
CA LEU A 35 2.95 11.48 6.03
C LEU A 35 2.75 12.35 4.79
N ALA A 36 3.23 11.90 3.63
CA ALA A 36 3.05 12.61 2.37
C ALA A 36 1.57 12.76 1.99
N MET A 37 0.73 11.77 2.31
CA MET A 37 -0.73 11.84 2.15
C MET A 37 -1.43 12.79 3.15
N GLY A 38 -0.72 13.34 4.13
CA GLY A 38 -1.23 14.31 5.09
C GLY A 38 -1.71 13.72 6.43
N VAL A 39 -1.34 12.48 6.74
CA VAL A 39 -1.60 11.86 8.06
C VAL A 39 -0.70 12.50 9.12
N SER A 40 -1.19 12.62 10.36
CA SER A 40 -0.37 13.10 11.48
C SER A 40 0.75 12.11 11.82
N TRP A 41 1.83 12.58 12.45
CA TRP A 41 2.95 11.72 12.83
C TRP A 41 2.53 10.55 13.72
N GLU A 42 1.64 10.80 14.68
CA GLU A 42 1.15 9.82 15.64
C GLU A 42 0.33 8.68 14.99
N GLU A 43 -0.33 8.96 13.87
CA GLU A 43 -1.20 8.02 13.17
C GLU A 43 -0.54 7.43 11.91
N SER A 44 0.57 8.03 11.46
CA SER A 44 1.28 7.69 10.23
C SER A 44 1.71 6.24 10.17
N ARG A 45 2.13 5.67 11.31
CA ARG A 45 2.51 4.26 11.42
C ARG A 45 1.33 3.32 11.20
N LYS A 46 0.19 3.59 11.84
CA LYS A 46 -1.02 2.77 11.69
C LYS A 46 -1.55 2.82 10.25
N VAL A 47 -1.56 4.01 9.64
CA VAL A 47 -1.92 4.13 8.21
C VAL A 47 -0.88 3.45 7.32
N GLY A 48 0.41 3.54 7.66
CA GLY A 48 1.48 2.85 6.93
C GLY A 48 1.36 1.33 7.00
N GLU A 49 0.91 0.79 8.13
CA GLU A 49 0.60 -0.62 8.31
C GLU A 49 -0.52 -1.06 7.35
N LEU A 50 -1.61 -0.29 7.27
CA LEU A 50 -2.73 -0.58 6.35
C LEU A 50 -2.26 -0.56 4.88
N VAL A 51 -1.45 0.43 4.49
CA VAL A 51 -0.90 0.53 3.14
C VAL A 51 0.06 -0.64 2.85
N ALA A 52 0.88 -1.05 3.82
CA ALA A 52 1.75 -2.22 3.69
C ALA A 52 0.92 -3.50 3.49
N VAL A 53 -0.12 -3.69 4.30
CA VAL A 53 -1.01 -4.85 4.23
C VAL A 53 -1.70 -4.93 2.86
N LYS A 54 -2.22 -3.81 2.37
CA LYS A 54 -2.77 -3.69 1.02
C LYS A 54 -1.75 -4.11 -0.04
N THR A 55 -0.54 -3.55 0.04
CA THR A 55 0.47 -3.70 -1.01
C THR A 55 0.98 -5.13 -1.15
N PHE A 56 1.27 -5.79 -0.02
CA PHE A 56 1.89 -7.11 -0.01
C PHE A 56 0.92 -8.28 0.11
N PHE A 57 -0.25 -8.04 0.71
CA PHE A 57 -1.27 -9.08 0.87
C PHE A 57 -2.46 -8.76 -0.02
N ASP A 58 -3.38 -7.94 0.48
CA ASP A 58 -4.67 -7.71 -0.16
C ASP A 58 -5.42 -6.54 0.50
N GLU A 59 -6.19 -5.78 -0.29
CA GLU A 59 -6.95 -4.64 0.19
C GLU A 59 -8.15 -5.01 1.07
N PHE A 60 -8.79 -6.16 0.88
CA PHE A 60 -9.92 -6.58 1.73
C PHE A 60 -9.45 -6.83 3.16
N ILE A 61 -8.26 -7.41 3.33
CA ILE A 61 -7.64 -7.58 4.66
C ILE A 61 -7.31 -6.22 5.27
N ALA A 62 -6.77 -5.29 4.47
CA ALA A 62 -6.49 -3.93 4.93
C ALA A 62 -7.77 -3.19 5.35
N TYR A 63 -8.87 -3.30 4.59
CA TYR A 63 -10.15 -2.70 4.93
C TYR A 63 -10.74 -3.28 6.22
N HIS A 64 -10.60 -4.59 6.44
CA HIS A 64 -11.02 -5.22 7.69
C HIS A 64 -10.27 -4.61 8.89
N GLN A 65 -8.93 -4.49 8.78
CA GLN A 65 -8.11 -3.87 9.83
C GLN A 65 -8.45 -2.38 10.03
N LEU A 66 -8.71 -1.62 8.97
CA LEU A 66 -9.16 -0.24 9.08
C LEU A 66 -10.50 -0.15 9.84
N GLY A 67 -11.42 -1.08 9.59
CA GLY A 67 -12.68 -1.19 10.32
C GLY A 67 -12.48 -1.42 11.82
N GLU A 68 -11.57 -2.33 12.19
CA GLU A 68 -11.16 -2.55 13.59
C GLU A 68 -10.56 -1.30 14.23
N MET A 69 -9.59 -0.66 13.55
CA MET A 69 -8.93 0.55 14.05
C MET A 69 -9.92 1.69 14.26
N LYS A 70 -10.88 1.86 13.34
CA LYS A 70 -11.96 2.84 13.46
C LYS A 70 -12.85 2.55 14.67
N ARG A 71 -13.30 1.30 14.86
CA ARG A 71 -14.14 0.91 16.00
C ARG A 71 -13.45 1.14 17.35
N ARG A 72 -12.14 0.93 17.40
CA ARG A 72 -11.31 1.12 18.61
C ARG A 72 -10.87 2.58 18.83
N GLY A 73 -11.24 3.51 17.95
CA GLY A 73 -10.85 4.92 18.07
C GLY A 73 -9.35 5.16 17.93
N LEU A 74 -8.63 4.30 17.20
CA LEU A 74 -7.17 4.39 17.06
C LEU A 74 -6.72 5.39 15.99
N LEU A 75 -7.66 5.88 15.17
CA LEU A 75 -7.44 6.81 14.07
C LEU A 75 -8.50 7.92 14.12
N SER A 76 -8.08 9.15 13.87
CA SER A 76 -8.94 10.30 13.65
C SER A 76 -9.82 10.11 12.41
N ASN A 77 -10.97 10.78 12.37
CA ASN A 77 -11.86 10.73 11.20
C ASN A 77 -11.14 11.13 9.91
N ARG A 78 -10.22 12.10 9.99
CA ARG A 78 -9.38 12.52 8.86
C ARG A 78 -8.48 11.38 8.38
N SER A 79 -7.76 10.71 9.27
CA SER A 79 -6.88 9.59 8.91
C SER A 79 -7.65 8.37 8.42
N VAL A 80 -8.86 8.12 8.94
CA VAL A 80 -9.77 7.10 8.40
C VAL A 80 -10.15 7.41 6.95
N SER A 81 -10.48 8.67 6.63
CA SER A 81 -10.76 9.08 5.25
C SER A 81 -9.55 8.90 4.35
N ILE A 82 -8.37 9.39 4.75
CA ILE A 82 -7.13 9.24 3.98
C ILE A 82 -6.84 7.76 3.72
N ALA A 83 -6.89 6.92 4.76
CA ALA A 83 -6.67 5.48 4.63
C ALA A 83 -7.69 4.84 3.68
N THR A 84 -8.97 5.21 3.77
CA THR A 84 -10.03 4.66 2.90
C THR A 84 -9.72 4.88 1.42
N TYR A 85 -9.27 6.08 1.05
CA TYR A 85 -8.87 6.39 -0.33
C TYR A 85 -7.54 5.75 -0.71
N ALA A 86 -6.57 5.67 0.20
CA ALA A 86 -5.28 5.02 -0.05
C ALA A 86 -5.43 3.52 -0.33
N LEU A 87 -6.41 2.88 0.33
CA LEU A 87 -6.75 1.47 0.16
C LEU A 87 -7.63 1.20 -1.06
N CYS A 88 -8.24 2.22 -1.67
CA CYS A 88 -9.18 2.08 -2.77
C CYS A 88 -8.47 1.76 -4.10
N GLY A 89 -8.06 0.51 -4.26
CA GLY A 89 -7.55 -0.02 -5.52
C GLY A 89 -6.86 -1.38 -5.38
N PHE A 90 -6.97 -2.21 -6.43
CA PHE A 90 -6.38 -3.55 -6.52
C PHE A 90 -4.87 -3.54 -6.81
N SER A 91 -4.15 -2.52 -6.33
CA SER A 91 -2.71 -2.36 -6.54
C SER A 91 -1.92 -3.15 -5.49
N ASN A 92 -2.11 -4.47 -5.50
CA ASN A 92 -1.45 -5.44 -4.62
C ASN A 92 -0.66 -6.49 -5.44
N LEU A 93 0.31 -7.18 -4.83
CA LEU A 93 1.17 -8.15 -5.54
C LEU A 93 0.39 -9.36 -6.10
N ALA A 94 -0.67 -9.80 -5.43
CA ALA A 94 -1.49 -10.91 -5.90
C ALA A 94 -2.27 -10.54 -7.18
N SER A 95 -2.93 -9.38 -7.17
CA SER A 95 -3.65 -8.79 -8.30
C SER A 95 -2.73 -8.50 -9.49
N LEU A 96 -1.49 -8.07 -9.23
CA LEU A 96 -0.47 -7.95 -10.27
C LEU A 96 -0.21 -9.29 -10.97
N GLY A 97 0.02 -10.35 -10.20
CA GLY A 97 0.23 -11.70 -10.73
C GLY A 97 -0.96 -12.19 -11.55
N MET A 98 -2.19 -12.02 -11.03
CA MET A 98 -3.41 -12.38 -11.74
C MET A 98 -3.56 -11.63 -13.06
N MET A 99 -3.32 -10.31 -13.07
CA MET A 99 -3.45 -9.49 -14.27
C MET A 99 -2.40 -9.84 -15.34
N VAL A 100 -1.16 -10.11 -14.92
CA VAL A 100 -0.11 -10.58 -15.82
C VAL A 100 -0.46 -11.93 -16.42
N ALA A 101 -0.92 -12.88 -15.61
CA ALA A 101 -1.33 -14.21 -16.07
C ALA A 101 -2.51 -14.14 -17.05
N MET A 102 -3.53 -13.33 -16.73
CA MET A 102 -4.70 -13.13 -17.59
C MET A 102 -4.32 -12.49 -18.93
N LEU A 103 -3.54 -11.41 -18.93
CA LEU A 103 -3.08 -10.77 -20.17
C LEU A 103 -2.13 -11.67 -20.98
N ALA A 104 -1.31 -12.48 -20.32
CA ALA A 104 -0.44 -13.46 -20.97
C ALA A 104 -1.21 -14.62 -21.64
N ALA A 105 -2.37 -14.98 -21.10
CA ALA A 105 -3.27 -15.96 -21.70
C ALA A 105 -4.07 -15.35 -22.87
N LEU A 106 -4.56 -14.12 -22.71
CA LEU A 106 -5.37 -13.42 -23.73
C LEU A 106 -4.54 -13.00 -24.95
N MET A 107 -3.30 -12.55 -24.74
CA MET A 107 -2.41 -12.06 -25.79
C MET A 107 -1.03 -12.73 -25.71
N PRO A 108 -0.90 -14.00 -26.09
CA PRO A 108 0.34 -14.77 -25.91
C PRO A 108 1.54 -14.16 -26.64
N HIS A 109 1.34 -13.51 -27.80
CA HIS A 109 2.40 -12.82 -28.54
C HIS A 109 2.93 -11.55 -27.85
N ARG A 110 2.22 -10.99 -26.85
CA ARG A 110 2.62 -9.77 -26.13
C ARG A 110 3.08 -10.01 -24.69
N ARG A 111 3.29 -11.27 -24.29
CA ARG A 111 3.75 -11.65 -22.93
C ARG A 111 4.96 -10.85 -22.43
N HIS A 112 5.95 -10.66 -23.30
CA HIS A 112 7.16 -9.89 -22.98
C HIS A 112 6.85 -8.42 -22.64
N VAL A 113 5.89 -7.81 -23.34
CA VAL A 113 5.47 -6.43 -23.06
C VAL A 113 4.70 -6.38 -21.74
N THR A 114 3.78 -7.33 -21.52
CA THR A 114 3.00 -7.43 -20.28
C THR A 114 3.91 -7.56 -19.05
N SER A 115 4.88 -8.47 -19.06
CA SER A 115 5.79 -8.65 -17.93
C SER A 115 6.70 -7.44 -17.70
N LYS A 116 7.15 -6.77 -18.78
CA LYS A 116 7.97 -5.55 -18.70
C LYS A 116 7.22 -4.38 -18.06
N LEU A 117 5.93 -4.21 -18.36
CA LEU A 117 5.12 -3.12 -17.81
C LEU A 117 4.44 -3.45 -16.47
N ALA A 118 4.39 -4.72 -16.08
CA ALA A 118 3.67 -5.20 -14.89
C ALA A 118 4.02 -4.41 -13.61
N PHE A 119 5.29 -4.39 -13.23
CA PHE A 119 5.70 -3.69 -12.01
C PHE A 119 5.49 -2.17 -12.12
N ARG A 120 5.67 -1.62 -13.33
CA ARG A 120 5.44 -0.20 -13.62
C ARG A 120 3.97 0.18 -13.39
N SER A 121 3.03 -0.61 -13.90
CA SER A 121 1.60 -0.37 -13.76
C SER A 121 1.13 -0.54 -12.32
N PHE A 122 1.71 -1.48 -11.58
CA PHE A 122 1.47 -1.65 -10.15
C PHE A 122 1.84 -0.40 -9.34
N VAL A 123 3.04 0.14 -9.56
CA VAL A 123 3.48 1.37 -8.86
C VAL A 123 2.59 2.56 -9.25
N ALA A 124 2.28 2.73 -10.53
CA ALA A 124 1.39 3.79 -11.00
C ALA A 124 -0.02 3.69 -10.39
N GLY A 125 -0.57 2.47 -10.30
CA GLY A 125 -1.86 2.23 -9.66
C GLY A 125 -1.85 2.59 -8.17
N SER A 126 -0.82 2.19 -7.43
CA SER A 126 -0.67 2.55 -6.01
C SER A 126 -0.56 4.06 -5.80
N MET A 127 0.21 4.75 -6.65
CA MET A 127 0.33 6.20 -6.58
C MET A 127 -0.98 6.93 -6.90
N ALA A 128 -1.77 6.44 -7.85
CA ALA A 128 -3.09 7.01 -8.13
C ALA A 128 -4.00 6.98 -6.90
N CYS A 129 -4.00 5.87 -6.13
CA CYS A 129 -4.71 5.79 -4.84
C CYS A 129 -4.15 6.78 -3.80
N PHE A 130 -2.83 6.94 -3.73
CA PHE A 130 -2.22 7.87 -2.78
C PHE A 130 -2.50 9.34 -3.12
N LEU A 131 -2.61 9.66 -4.41
CA LEU A 131 -3.03 10.99 -4.85
C LEU A 131 -4.47 11.31 -4.44
N THR A 132 -5.41 10.39 -4.66
CA THR A 132 -6.80 10.60 -4.21
C THR A 132 -6.89 10.69 -2.70
N ALA A 133 -6.11 9.90 -1.96
CA ALA A 133 -5.98 9.99 -0.51
C ALA A 133 -5.43 11.35 -0.05
N SER A 134 -4.45 11.88 -0.76
CA SER A 134 -3.83 13.19 -0.49
C SER A 134 -4.82 14.34 -0.68
N VAL A 135 -5.72 14.23 -1.67
CA VAL A 135 -6.84 15.17 -1.88
C VAL A 135 -7.83 15.07 -0.73
N ALA A 136 -8.26 13.86 -0.38
CA ALA A 136 -9.19 13.64 0.74
C ALA A 136 -8.62 14.13 2.08
N GLY A 137 -7.30 14.03 2.26
CA GLY A 137 -6.59 14.52 3.45
C GLY A 137 -6.37 16.03 3.49
N GLY A 138 -6.65 16.77 2.41
CA GLY A 138 -6.35 18.20 2.31
C GLY A 138 -4.85 18.50 2.44
N SER A 139 -3.99 17.60 1.96
CA SER A 139 -2.53 17.74 2.12
C SER A 139 -1.97 18.86 1.23
N ALA A 140 -1.17 19.76 1.81
CA ALA A 140 -0.45 20.80 1.06
C ALA A 140 0.58 20.21 0.08
N LEU A 141 1.03 18.98 0.35
CA LEU A 141 1.96 18.22 -0.50
C LEU A 141 1.31 17.67 -1.78
N PHE A 142 0.00 17.82 -1.99
CA PHE A 142 -0.70 17.33 -3.18
C PHE A 142 -0.02 17.76 -4.49
N LYS A 143 0.44 19.01 -4.58
CA LYS A 143 1.16 19.53 -5.77
C LYS A 143 2.51 18.84 -5.99
N VAL A 144 3.23 18.50 -4.91
CA VAL A 144 4.52 17.80 -4.99
C VAL A 144 4.31 16.34 -5.38
N LEU A 145 3.31 15.68 -4.79
CA LEU A 145 2.92 14.32 -5.13
C LEU A 145 2.42 14.20 -6.58
N SER A 146 1.67 15.17 -7.08
CA SER A 146 1.20 15.17 -8.47
C SER A 146 2.35 15.38 -9.45
N LEU A 147 3.30 16.27 -9.15
CA LEU A 147 4.54 16.45 -9.92
C LEU A 147 5.39 15.17 -9.95
N PHE A 148 5.55 14.51 -8.80
CA PHE A 148 6.28 13.25 -8.70
C PHE A 148 5.58 12.13 -9.49
N PHE A 149 4.25 12.08 -9.47
CA PHE A 149 3.47 11.14 -10.26
C PHE A 149 3.61 11.39 -11.76
N VAL A 150 3.51 12.65 -12.20
CA VAL A 150 3.71 13.02 -13.61
C VAL A 150 5.12 12.64 -14.05
N PHE A 151 6.14 12.98 -13.25
CA PHE A 151 7.53 12.62 -13.54
C PHE A 151 7.72 11.09 -13.61
N LEU A 152 7.21 10.35 -12.63
CA LEU A 152 7.31 8.90 -12.62
C LEU A 152 6.58 8.29 -13.82
N PHE A 153 5.39 8.78 -14.16
CA PHE A 153 4.61 8.31 -15.30
C PHE A 153 5.31 8.60 -16.63
N THR A 154 5.89 9.78 -16.80
CA THR A 154 6.70 10.15 -17.98
C THR A 154 7.95 9.28 -18.09
N VAL A 155 8.68 9.06 -16.98
CA VAL A 155 9.87 8.19 -16.96
C VAL A 155 9.51 6.71 -17.15
N LEU A 156 8.32 6.27 -16.72
CA LEU A 156 7.84 4.89 -16.87
C LEU A 156 7.27 4.59 -18.26
N THR A 157 6.91 5.61 -19.05
CA THR A 157 6.39 5.49 -20.42
C THR A 157 7.46 5.67 -21.50
N LEU A 158 8.60 6.29 -21.16
CA LEU A 158 9.87 6.22 -21.91
C LEU A 158 10.58 4.86 -21.69
#